data_AF-A0A150KWR1-F1
#
_entry.id   AF-A0A150KWR1-F1
#
_cell.length_a   1.000
_cell.length_b   1.000
_cell.length_c   1.000
_cell.angle_alpha   90.00
_cell.angle_beta   90.00
_cell.angle_gamma   90.00
#
_symmetry.space_group_name_H-M   'P 1'
#
loop_
_entity.id
_entity.type
_entity.pdbx_description
1 polymer ?
#
loop_
_entity_poly.entity_id
_entity_poly.type
_entity_poly.pdbx_seq_one_letter_code
_entity_poly.pdbx_strand_id
1 'polypeptide(L)'
;MRQWNKNFVITGMGLIIPVSIVILWHIFSVSGLIATNIMPSPLKIVSTIVDLFREGELLEHIGITLYRVSMGFLLGTAIALLFGVLNGYFRTIRYLLDPLIQALRNIPSLAWVPLFILWMGISEASKIH
;
A
#
# COMPACT_ATOMS: atom_id res chain seq x y z
N MET A 1 -4.65 44.76 -11.16
CA MET A 1 -3.56 43.80 -11.46
C MET A 1 -2.61 43.57 -10.26
N ARG A 2 -3.10 43.40 -9.01
CA ARG A 2 -2.24 43.30 -7.79
C ARG A 2 -2.51 42.07 -6.91
N GLN A 3 -3.41 41.19 -7.33
CA GLN A 3 -3.89 40.05 -6.55
C GLN A 3 -3.11 38.75 -6.80
N TRP A 4 -2.44 38.63 -7.96
CA TRP A 4 -1.68 37.42 -8.35
C TRP A 4 -0.39 37.23 -7.54
N ASN A 5 0.33 38.30 -7.15
CA ASN A 5 1.58 38.19 -6.37
C ASN A 5 1.38 37.71 -4.93
N LYS A 6 0.23 38.00 -4.31
CA LYS A 6 -0.02 37.58 -2.92
C LYS A 6 -0.18 36.07 -2.81
N ASN A 7 -0.77 35.43 -3.81
CA ASN A 7 -0.96 33.98 -3.83
C ASN A 7 0.38 33.23 -3.96
N PHE A 8 1.32 33.71 -4.78
CA PHE A 8 2.66 33.11 -4.88
C PHE A 8 3.45 33.19 -3.58
N VAL A 9 3.35 34.32 -2.86
CA VAL A 9 4.01 34.48 -1.55
C VAL A 9 3.39 33.54 -0.50
N ILE A 10 2.06 33.44 -0.46
CA ILE A 10 1.36 32.55 0.48
C ILE A 10 1.63 31.07 0.17
N THR A 11 1.66 30.68 -1.11
CA THR A 11 2.02 29.32 -1.54
C THR A 11 3.48 29.00 -1.24
N GLY A 12 4.40 29.95 -1.42
CA GLY A 12 5.81 29.78 -1.07
C GLY A 12 6.04 29.67 0.45
N MET A 13 5.30 30.45 1.24
CA MET A 13 5.32 30.35 2.71
C MET A 13 4.78 29.00 3.22
N GLY A 14 3.84 28.39 2.49
CA GLY A 14 3.32 27.06 2.82
C GLY A 14 4.36 25.94 2.77
N LEU A 15 5.48 26.14 2.06
CA LEU A 15 6.56 25.14 1.96
C LEU A 15 7.55 25.20 3.12
N ILE A 16 7.53 26.26 3.94
CA ILE A 16 8.48 26.45 5.04
C ILE A 16 8.43 25.27 6.01
N ILE A 17 7.23 24.85 6.43
CA ILE A 17 7.06 23.76 7.39
C ILE A 17 7.53 22.41 6.80
N PRO A 18 7.04 21.94 5.63
CA PRO A 18 7.51 20.69 5.02
C PRO A 18 9.02 20.65 4.79
N VAL A 19 9.60 21.74 4.25
CA VAL A 19 11.05 21.80 3.97
C VAL A 19 11.85 21.75 5.25
N SER A 20 11.42 22.47 6.30
CA SER A 20 12.08 22.44 7.61
C SER A 20 12.08 21.03 8.21
N ILE A 21 10.97 20.30 8.07
CA ILE A 21 10.88 18.89 8.51
C ILE A 21 11.87 18.01 7.75
N VAL A 22 11.97 18.14 6.43
CA VAL A 22 12.91 17.35 5.62
C VAL A 22 14.37 17.67 5.97
N ILE A 23 14.69 18.94 6.20
CA ILE A 23 16.04 19.36 6.62
C ILE A 23 16.38 18.78 7.99
N LEU A 24 15.48 18.92 8.97
CA LEU A 24 15.69 18.36 10.30
C LEU A 24 15.84 16.83 10.23
N TRP A 25 14.98 16.14 9.48
CA TRP A 25 15.11 14.71 9.25
C TRP A 25 16.48 14.35 8.66
N HIS A 26 16.93 15.06 7.63
CA HIS A 26 18.24 14.82 7.04
C HIS A 26 19.36 14.98 8.09
N ILE A 27 19.35 16.07 8.86
CA ILE A 27 20.33 16.32 9.93
C ILE A 27 20.33 15.19 10.95
N PHE A 28 19.16 14.79 11.47
CA PHE A 28 19.04 13.71 12.45
C PHE A 28 19.46 12.35 11.90
N SER A 29 19.20 12.09 10.61
CA SER A 29 19.57 10.82 9.96
C SER A 29 21.07 10.69 9.72
N VAL A 30 21.78 11.81 9.52
CA VAL A 30 23.22 11.83 9.22
C VAL A 30 24.07 12.03 10.49
N SER A 31 23.49 12.56 11.57
CA SER A 31 24.19 12.80 12.84
C SER A 31 24.62 11.53 13.59
N GLY A 32 24.27 10.33 13.09
CA GLY A 32 24.66 9.04 13.69
C GLY A 32 23.94 8.70 15.00
N LEU A 33 22.98 9.53 15.42
CA LEU A 33 22.16 9.32 16.63
C LEU A 33 21.17 8.15 16.46
N ILE A 34 20.79 7.83 15.22
CA ILE A 34 19.87 6.75 14.86
C ILE A 34 20.57 5.86 13.84
N ALA A 35 20.47 4.56 14.00
CA ALA A 35 21.07 3.60 13.07
C ALA A 35 20.48 3.79 11.66
N THR A 36 21.35 3.85 10.65
CA THR A 36 20.99 4.21 9.26
C THR A 36 20.03 3.20 8.61
N ASN A 37 19.96 1.97 9.15
CA ASN A 37 19.00 0.94 8.75
C ASN A 37 17.57 1.22 9.27
N ILE A 38 17.42 1.97 10.36
CA ILE A 38 16.12 2.36 10.91
C ILE A 38 15.64 3.67 10.28
N MET A 39 16.54 4.62 10.04
CA MET A 39 16.20 5.94 9.52
C MET A 39 17.18 6.39 8.42
N PRO A 40 17.03 5.89 7.17
CA PRO A 40 17.85 6.34 6.05
C PRO A 40 17.61 7.82 5.76
N SER A 41 18.64 8.51 5.30
CA SER A 41 18.52 9.93 4.96
C SER A 41 17.67 10.14 3.70
N PRO A 42 16.95 11.27 3.57
CA PRO A 42 16.15 11.57 2.39
C PRO A 42 16.94 11.45 1.08
N LEU A 43 18.19 11.91 1.10
CA LEU A 43 19.08 11.84 -0.07
C LEU A 43 19.41 10.39 -0.43
N LYS A 44 19.64 9.53 0.57
CA LYS A 44 19.91 8.10 0.33
C LYS A 44 18.69 7.40 -0.25
N ILE A 45 17.48 7.77 0.17
CA ILE A 45 16.24 7.24 -0.41
C ILE A 45 16.16 7.60 -1.89
N VAL A 46 16.39 8.87 -2.23
CA VAL A 46 16.36 9.34 -3.63
C VAL A 46 17.41 8.64 -4.48
N SER A 47 18.65 8.50 -3.99
CA SER A 47 19.69 7.79 -4.74
C SER A 47 19.30 6.34 -4.99
N THR A 48 18.82 5.62 -3.96
CA THR A 48 18.41 4.23 -4.10
C THR A 48 17.26 4.06 -5.09
N ILE A 49 16.28 4.97 -5.11
CA ILE A 49 15.20 4.94 -6.10
C ILE A 49 15.75 5.09 -7.53
N VAL A 50 16.69 6.00 -7.74
CA VAL A 50 17.31 6.22 -9.06
C VAL A 50 18.14 5.01 -9.49
N ASP A 51 18.89 4.42 -8.58
CA ASP A 51 19.70 3.23 -8.83
C ASP A 51 18.81 2.04 -9.21
N LEU A 52 17.79 1.73 -8.41
CA LEU A 52 16.80 0.67 -8.70
C LEU A 52 16.03 0.91 -10.01
N PHE A 53 15.77 2.17 -10.35
CA PHE A 53 15.11 2.51 -11.62
C PHE A 53 16.04 2.25 -12.81
N ARG A 54 17.32 2.58 -12.71
CA ARG A 54 18.32 2.34 -13.76
C ARG A 54 18.61 0.86 -13.96
N GLU A 55 18.61 0.09 -12.89
CA GLU A 55 18.81 -1.36 -12.90
C GLU A 55 17.57 -2.12 -13.41
N GLY A 56 16.42 -1.44 -13.50
CA GLY A 56 15.15 -2.03 -13.95
C GLY A 56 14.37 -2.76 -12.84
N GLU A 57 15.00 -3.00 -11.68
CA GLU A 57 14.38 -3.68 -10.53
C GLU A 57 13.14 -2.94 -10.01
N LEU A 58 13.16 -1.60 -10.01
CA LEU A 58 12.02 -0.81 -9.53
C LEU A 58 10.76 -1.09 -10.37
N LEU A 59 10.91 -1.15 -11.69
CA LEU A 59 9.81 -1.43 -12.60
C LEU A 59 9.34 -2.88 -12.49
N GLU A 60 10.27 -3.82 -12.30
CA GLU A 60 9.93 -5.22 -12.04
C GLU A 60 9.11 -5.38 -10.75
N HIS A 61 9.55 -4.78 -9.65
CA HIS A 61 8.86 -4.82 -8.36
C HIS A 61 7.46 -4.20 -8.41
N ILE A 62 7.33 -3.08 -9.12
CA ILE A 62 6.02 -2.47 -9.38
C ILE A 62 5.17 -3.40 -10.23
N GLY A 63 5.73 -3.95 -11.31
CA GLY A 63 5.06 -4.85 -12.24
C GLY A 63 4.51 -6.11 -11.57
N ILE A 64 5.32 -6.81 -10.77
CA ILE A 64 4.87 -8.02 -10.06
C ILE A 64 3.81 -7.69 -9.01
N THR A 65 3.91 -6.53 -8.36
CA THR A 65 2.92 -6.08 -7.38
C THR A 65 1.59 -5.77 -8.07
N LEU A 66 1.63 -5.02 -9.18
CA LEU A 66 0.45 -4.74 -9.99
C LEU A 66 -0.17 -6.02 -10.53
N TYR A 67 0.62 -6.93 -11.07
CA TYR A 67 0.14 -8.21 -11.57
C TYR A 67 -0.64 -8.99 -10.50
N ARG A 68 -0.06 -9.12 -9.29
CA ARG A 68 -0.73 -9.81 -8.17
C ARG A 68 -2.02 -9.11 -7.76
N VAL A 69 -2.02 -7.79 -7.64
CA VAL A 69 -3.21 -7.00 -7.27
C VAL A 69 -4.30 -7.13 -8.34
N SER A 70 -3.94 -7.00 -9.62
CA SER A 70 -4.87 -7.13 -10.73
C SER A 70 -5.46 -8.54 -10.84
N MET A 71 -4.64 -9.58 -10.70
CA MET A 71 -5.13 -10.97 -10.69
C MET A 71 -6.08 -11.23 -9.51
N GLY A 72 -5.70 -10.80 -8.30
CA GLY A 72 -6.55 -10.92 -7.12
C GLY A 72 -7.88 -10.16 -7.27
N PHE A 73 -7.84 -8.95 -7.81
CA PHE A 73 -9.01 -8.15 -8.10
C PHE A 73 -9.92 -8.82 -9.14
N LEU A 74 -9.39 -9.24 -10.29
CA LEU A 74 -10.18 -9.85 -11.36
C LEU A 74 -10.86 -11.13 -10.90
N LEU A 75 -10.12 -12.02 -10.23
CA LEU A 75 -10.68 -13.27 -9.71
C LEU A 75 -11.72 -13.00 -8.62
N GLY A 76 -11.38 -12.12 -7.65
CA GLY A 76 -12.28 -11.75 -6.57
C GLY A 76 -13.57 -11.10 -7.06
N THR A 77 -13.48 -10.14 -7.99
CA THR A 77 -14.62 -9.46 -8.59
C THR A 77 -15.44 -10.40 -9.45
N ALA A 78 -14.84 -11.29 -10.24
CA ALA A 78 -15.59 -12.27 -11.04
C ALA A 78 -16.46 -13.17 -10.15
N ILE A 79 -15.88 -13.69 -9.06
CA ILE A 79 -16.59 -14.52 -8.08
C ILE A 79 -17.68 -13.69 -7.36
N ALA A 80 -17.33 -12.51 -6.86
CA ALA A 80 -18.27 -11.64 -6.16
C ALA A 80 -19.44 -11.21 -7.04
N LEU A 81 -19.18 -10.93 -8.33
CA LEU A 81 -20.20 -10.56 -9.30
C LEU A 81 -21.11 -11.74 -9.62
N LEU A 82 -20.55 -12.94 -9.81
CA LEU A 82 -21.33 -14.17 -10.01
C LEU A 82 -22.30 -14.39 -8.83
N PHE A 83 -21.78 -14.39 -7.60
CA PHE A 83 -22.63 -14.58 -6.41
C PHE A 83 -23.59 -13.41 -6.19
N GLY A 84 -23.17 -12.17 -6.46
CA GLY A 84 -24.02 -10.99 -6.34
C GLY A 84 -25.22 -11.03 -7.30
N VAL A 85 -25.00 -11.44 -8.56
CA VAL A 85 -26.07 -11.61 -9.55
C VAL A 85 -27.01 -12.74 -9.14
N LEU A 86 -26.48 -13.90 -8.71
CA LEU A 86 -27.29 -15.02 -8.23
C LEU A 86 -28.16 -14.62 -7.02
N ASN A 87 -27.58 -13.87 -6.08
CA ASN A 87 -28.28 -13.34 -4.89
C ASN A 87 -29.37 -12.33 -5.25
N GLY A 88 -29.13 -11.51 -6.28
CA GLY A 88 -30.08 -10.54 -6.81
C GLY A 88 -31.24 -11.18 -7.55
N TYR A 89 -30.99 -12.23 -8.33
CA TYR A 89 -31.98 -12.85 -9.21
C TYR A 89 -32.85 -13.92 -8.52
N PHE A 90 -32.28 -14.76 -7.66
CA PHE A 90 -32.99 -15.90 -7.06
C PHE A 90 -33.31 -15.67 -5.58
N ARG A 91 -34.61 -15.72 -5.24
CA ARG A 91 -35.09 -15.52 -3.86
C ARG A 91 -34.55 -16.58 -2.88
N THR A 92 -34.40 -17.84 -3.30
CA THR A 92 -33.85 -18.92 -2.46
C THR A 92 -32.37 -18.70 -2.15
N ILE A 93 -31.59 -18.32 -3.16
CA ILE A 93 -30.15 -18.04 -2.98
C ILE A 93 -29.96 -16.87 -2.02
N ARG A 94 -30.79 -15.83 -2.17
CA ARG A 94 -30.80 -14.69 -1.25
C ARG A 94 -30.98 -15.09 0.20
N TYR A 95 -31.97 -15.94 0.50
CA TYR A 95 -32.19 -16.40 1.87
C TYR A 95 -31.02 -17.23 2.43
N LEU A 96 -30.29 -17.95 1.58
CA LEU A 96 -29.15 -18.78 1.99
C LEU A 96 -27.86 -17.96 2.17
N LEU A 97 -27.57 -17.02 1.27
CA LEU A 97 -26.30 -16.30 1.23
C LEU A 97 -26.31 -14.99 2.03
N ASP A 98 -27.45 -14.31 2.17
CA ASP A 98 -27.50 -13.01 2.86
C ASP A 98 -26.91 -13.05 4.29
N PRO A 99 -27.18 -14.06 5.14
CA PRO A 99 -26.56 -14.14 6.46
C PRO A 99 -25.04 -14.30 6.41
N LEU A 100 -24.53 -15.13 5.49
CA LEU A 100 -23.09 -15.33 5.29
C LEU A 100 -22.40 -14.08 4.77
N ILE A 101 -23.01 -13.41 3.79
CA ILE A 101 -22.49 -12.15 3.24
C ILE A 101 -22.41 -11.09 4.33
N GLN A 102 -23.44 -10.97 5.17
CA GLN A 102 -23.43 -10.02 6.29
C GLN A 102 -22.37 -10.36 7.34
N ALA A 103 -22.19 -11.64 7.67
CA ALA A 103 -21.14 -12.07 8.59
C ALA A 103 -19.74 -11.73 8.06
N LEU A 104 -19.47 -12.04 6.79
CA LEU A 104 -18.18 -11.75 6.14
C LEU A 104 -17.90 -10.25 6.06
N ARG A 105 -18.92 -9.42 5.77
CA ARG A 105 -18.77 -7.96 5.68
C ARG A 105 -18.34 -7.31 7.00
N ASN A 106 -18.68 -7.93 8.13
CA ASN A 106 -18.33 -7.43 9.45
C ASN A 106 -16.91 -7.80 9.90
N ILE A 107 -16.23 -8.70 9.19
CA ILE A 107 -14.85 -9.09 9.50
C ILE A 107 -13.89 -8.02 8.96
N PRO A 108 -13.06 -7.38 9.79
CA PRO A 108 -12.07 -6.42 9.33
C PRO A 108 -11.09 -7.06 8.33
N SER A 109 -10.70 -6.31 7.29
CA SER A 109 -9.79 -6.82 6.26
C SER A 109 -8.44 -7.31 6.83
N LEU A 110 -7.94 -6.68 7.90
CA LEU A 110 -6.69 -7.04 8.57
C LEU A 110 -6.76 -8.39 9.32
N ALA A 111 -7.95 -8.85 9.72
CA ALA A 111 -8.11 -10.11 10.46
C ALA A 111 -7.82 -11.35 9.59
N TRP A 112 -7.88 -11.20 8.26
CA TRP A 112 -7.63 -12.29 7.33
C TRP A 112 -6.15 -12.64 7.18
N VAL A 113 -5.24 -11.68 7.41
CA VAL A 113 -3.80 -11.86 7.25
C VAL A 113 -3.27 -13.08 8.03
N PRO A 114 -3.49 -13.20 9.36
CA PRO A 114 -3.01 -14.37 10.12
C PRO A 114 -3.67 -15.70 9.71
N LEU A 115 -4.94 -15.70 9.30
CA LEU A 115 -5.61 -16.92 8.81
C LEU A 115 -5.00 -17.42 7.50
N PHE A 116 -4.74 -16.52 6.56
CA PHE A 116 -4.07 -16.89 5.31
C PHE A 116 -2.66 -17.39 5.54
N ILE A 117 -1.93 -16.77 6.48
CA ILE A 117 -0.62 -17.22 6.93
C ILE A 117 -0.68 -18.66 7.48
N LEU A 118 -1.68 -19.00 8.29
CA LEU A 118 -1.85 -20.34 8.84
C LEU A 118 -2.25 -21.37 7.77
N TRP A 119 -3.15 -21.01 6.85
CA TRP A 119 -3.62 -21.93 5.80
C TRP A 119 -2.61 -22.16 4.69
N MET A 120 -1.95 -21.10 4.22
CA MET A 120 -0.97 -21.19 3.13
C MET A 120 0.41 -21.61 3.63
N GLY A 121 0.63 -21.56 4.95
CA GLY A 121 1.93 -21.73 5.58
C GLY A 121 2.81 -20.50 5.38
N ILE A 122 3.49 -20.07 6.44
CA ILE A 122 4.70 -19.25 6.27
C ILE A 122 5.73 -20.24 5.78
N SER A 123 6.14 -20.11 4.52
CA SER A 123 7.22 -20.88 3.90
C SER A 123 8.14 -21.58 4.91
N GLU A 124 8.05 -22.91 5.01
CA GLU A 124 9.05 -23.74 5.69
C GLU A 124 10.46 -23.62 5.04
N ALA A 125 10.65 -22.72 4.08
CA ALA A 125 11.95 -22.35 3.51
C ALA A 125 12.87 -21.57 4.48
N SER A 126 12.38 -21.14 5.66
CA SER A 126 13.25 -20.60 6.74
C SER A 126 13.66 -21.66 7.78
N LYS A 127 13.27 -22.93 7.57
CA LYS A 127 13.50 -24.02 8.53
C LYS A 127 14.37 -25.16 7.98
N ILE A 128 15.11 -24.92 6.91
CA ILE A 128 16.12 -25.85 6.41
C ILE A 128 17.45 -25.11 6.26
N HIS A 129 18.32 -25.38 7.23
CA HIS A 129 19.79 -25.26 7.26
C HIS A 129 20.46 -23.93 6.88
#